data_AF-A0A640T758-F1
#
_entry.id   AF-A0A640T758-F1
#
_cell.length_a   1.000
_cell.length_b   1.000
_cell.length_c   1.000
_cell.angle_alpha   90.00
_cell.angle_beta   90.00
_cell.angle_gamma   90.00
#
_symmetry.space_group_name_H-M   'P 1'
#
loop_
_entity.id
_entity.type
_entity.pdbx_description
1 polymer ?
#
loop_
_entity_poly.entity_id
_entity_poly.type
_entity_poly.pdbx_seq_one_letter_code
_entity_poly.pdbx_strand_id
1 'polypeptide(L)'
;MLHKRLRLIAVPVAALALPLTVAAGFPAHAAGAAPSGKAAATTAPCLADATTLLGDLDGDGHRDKISNPGLTGTKMTIQWGTANGSFGPKQAVSALLGAKKGEVATAAVADFQRDGKLDMVVNLVTPADGDDPSTARVADYRPGPLKRTNLSSAKSRHLDIGDHGEAQQLRIANYGGDAYPDLAIRNNAGDGTLDRDVRLTNPRSGPGNYDYDLQVKYGEFGTTSEPPAMPVDGWKHFYKPCS
;
A
#
# COMPACT_ATOMS: atom_id res chain seq x y z
N MET A 1 -55.78 22.67 11.84
CA MET A 1 -56.89 22.51 10.87
C MET A 1 -56.46 23.30 9.63
N LEU A 2 -56.21 22.73 8.46
CA LEU A 2 -57.17 22.06 7.59
C LEU A 2 -56.39 21.28 6.50
N HIS A 3 -56.66 19.99 6.37
CA HIS A 3 -56.15 19.13 5.31
C HIS A 3 -56.65 19.56 3.93
N LYS A 4 -55.82 19.52 2.89
CA LYS A 4 -56.29 19.44 1.50
C LYS A 4 -55.84 18.15 0.85
N ARG A 5 -56.85 17.45 0.35
CA ARG A 5 -56.90 16.06 -0.06
C ARG A 5 -56.40 15.89 -1.49
N LEU A 6 -55.70 14.79 -1.71
CA LEU A 6 -55.45 14.19 -3.02
C LEU A 6 -56.79 13.83 -3.68
N ARG A 7 -56.96 14.15 -4.96
CA ARG A 7 -58.00 13.57 -5.82
C ARG A 7 -57.35 13.06 -7.10
N LEU A 8 -57.34 11.73 -7.23
CA LEU A 8 -57.14 11.00 -8.47
C LEU A 8 -58.37 11.21 -9.37
N ILE A 9 -58.14 11.46 -10.66
CA ILE A 9 -59.13 11.31 -11.71
C ILE A 9 -58.50 10.42 -12.78
N ALA A 10 -59.14 9.28 -13.03
CA ALA A 10 -58.88 8.39 -14.15
C ALA A 10 -60.01 8.55 -15.17
N VAL A 11 -59.70 8.68 -16.47
CA VAL A 11 -60.64 8.51 -17.60
C VAL A 11 -59.83 8.00 -18.83
N PRO A 12 -60.40 7.17 -19.72
CA PRO A 12 -59.70 6.08 -20.41
C PRO A 12 -59.40 6.28 -21.91
N VAL A 13 -58.55 5.37 -22.41
CA VAL A 13 -58.43 4.70 -23.74
C VAL A 13 -59.05 5.38 -24.99
N ALA A 14 -58.21 5.61 -26.01
CA ALA A 14 -58.56 5.32 -27.41
C ALA A 14 -57.29 5.11 -28.24
N ALA A 15 -57.21 3.97 -28.92
CA ALA A 15 -56.17 3.62 -29.87
C ALA A 15 -56.43 4.28 -31.23
N LEU A 16 -55.38 4.81 -31.87
CA LEU A 16 -55.36 5.13 -33.29
C LEU A 16 -54.03 4.63 -33.87
N ALA A 17 -54.13 3.60 -34.71
CA ALA A 17 -53.05 3.16 -35.58
C ALA A 17 -53.09 3.96 -36.88
N LEU A 18 -51.93 4.43 -37.33
CA LEU A 18 -51.68 4.85 -38.70
C LEU A 18 -50.23 4.47 -39.05
N PRO A 19 -49.99 3.72 -40.13
CA PRO A 19 -48.65 3.46 -40.65
C PRO A 19 -48.26 4.57 -41.64
N LEU A 20 -46.97 4.89 -41.76
CA LEU A 20 -46.27 5.11 -43.05
C LEU A 20 -44.78 5.46 -42.83
N THR A 21 -43.94 4.50 -43.22
CA THR A 21 -42.70 4.58 -44.04
C THR A 21 -41.71 5.76 -43.98
N VAL A 22 -40.47 5.36 -43.68
CA VAL A 22 -39.17 5.65 -44.37
C VAL A 22 -38.53 7.03 -44.18
N ALA A 23 -37.35 7.06 -43.53
CA ALA A 23 -36.07 7.36 -44.20
C ALA A 23 -34.86 7.26 -43.25
N ALA A 24 -33.88 6.46 -43.71
CA ALA A 24 -32.43 6.67 -43.65
C ALA A 24 -31.71 6.86 -42.29
N GLY A 25 -30.75 5.96 -42.01
CA GLY A 25 -29.71 6.23 -41.01
C GLY A 25 -28.73 5.10 -40.68
N PHE A 26 -27.85 4.74 -41.62
CA PHE A 26 -26.47 4.23 -41.42
C PHE A 26 -26.25 2.83 -40.79
N PRO A 27 -25.12 2.16 -41.15
CA PRO A 27 -25.02 0.71 -41.12
C PRO A 27 -24.73 0.18 -39.72
N ALA A 28 -25.31 -0.98 -39.42
CA ALA A 28 -24.89 -1.82 -38.31
C ALA A 28 -23.46 -2.32 -38.56
N HIS A 29 -22.49 -1.69 -37.92
CA HIS A 29 -21.21 -2.34 -37.66
C HIS A 29 -21.47 -3.39 -36.58
N ALA A 30 -21.39 -4.66 -36.97
CA ALA A 30 -21.30 -5.76 -36.02
C ALA A 30 -20.05 -5.53 -35.16
N ALA A 31 -20.23 -4.98 -33.96
CA ALA A 31 -19.21 -4.97 -32.95
C ALA A 31 -18.97 -6.42 -32.55
N GLY A 32 -17.91 -7.01 -33.11
CA GLY A 32 -17.37 -8.28 -32.65
C GLY A 32 -17.20 -8.18 -31.14
N ALA A 33 -17.80 -9.15 -30.43
CA ALA A 33 -17.62 -9.29 -29.00
C ALA A 33 -16.12 -9.37 -28.72
N ALA A 34 -15.58 -8.32 -28.12
CA ALA A 34 -14.26 -8.37 -27.52
C ALA A 34 -14.27 -9.52 -26.51
N PRO A 35 -13.30 -10.45 -26.55
CA PRO A 35 -13.22 -11.47 -25.54
C PRO A 35 -13.02 -10.74 -24.20
N SER A 36 -13.99 -10.90 -23.31
CA SER A 36 -13.85 -10.54 -21.91
C SER A 36 -12.75 -11.44 -21.36
N GLY A 37 -11.51 -10.94 -21.43
CA GLY A 37 -10.38 -11.54 -20.73
C GLY A 37 -10.78 -11.62 -19.27
N LYS A 38 -11.09 -12.83 -18.79
CA LYS A 38 -11.17 -13.09 -17.37
C LYS A 38 -9.82 -12.66 -16.81
N ALA A 39 -9.82 -11.58 -16.03
CA ALA A 39 -8.67 -11.23 -15.21
C ALA A 39 -8.29 -12.51 -14.46
N ALA A 40 -7.11 -13.05 -14.73
CA ALA A 40 -6.58 -14.15 -13.94
C ALA A 40 -6.64 -13.67 -12.49
N ALA A 41 -7.35 -14.40 -11.62
CA ALA A 41 -7.44 -14.03 -10.23
C ALA A 41 -6.03 -14.10 -9.64
N THR A 42 -5.40 -12.94 -9.50
CA THR A 42 -4.08 -12.82 -8.87
C THR A 42 -4.18 -13.46 -7.51
N THR A 43 -3.32 -14.43 -7.23
CA THR A 43 -3.43 -15.15 -5.96
C THR A 43 -3.05 -14.21 -4.83
N ALA A 44 -3.88 -14.14 -3.79
CA ALA A 44 -3.65 -13.28 -2.63
C ALA A 44 -2.23 -13.47 -2.05
N PRO A 45 -1.60 -12.38 -1.55
CA PRO A 45 -0.29 -12.49 -0.93
C PRO A 45 -0.27 -13.46 0.26
N CYS A 46 0.85 -14.16 0.45
CA CYS A 46 1.03 -15.15 1.51
C CYS A 46 2.48 -15.19 2.03
N LEU A 47 2.69 -15.76 3.22
CA LEU A 47 4.00 -15.88 3.84
C LEU A 47 4.67 -17.19 3.44
N ALA A 48 5.79 -17.11 2.74
CA ALA A 48 6.64 -18.29 2.50
C ALA A 48 7.41 -18.69 3.77
N ASP A 49 7.78 -17.70 4.58
CA ASP A 49 8.37 -17.88 5.90
C ASP A 49 8.14 -16.61 6.75
N ALA A 50 8.75 -16.55 7.95
CA ALA A 50 8.57 -15.41 8.87
C ALA A 50 9.07 -14.06 8.32
N THR A 51 9.92 -14.05 7.31
CA THR A 51 10.59 -12.88 6.72
C THR A 51 10.43 -12.78 5.21
N THR A 52 9.60 -13.63 4.61
CA THR A 52 9.40 -13.68 3.17
C THR A 52 7.91 -13.66 2.83
N LEU A 53 7.49 -12.62 2.11
CA LEU A 53 6.15 -12.46 1.53
C LEU A 53 6.20 -12.82 0.04
N LEU A 54 5.22 -13.61 -0.42
CA LEU A 54 4.96 -13.82 -1.83
C LEU A 54 3.69 -13.07 -2.23
N GLY A 55 3.74 -12.26 -3.28
CA GLY A 55 2.60 -11.52 -3.79
C GLY A 55 2.97 -10.72 -5.03
N ASP A 56 1.96 -10.35 -5.82
CA ASP A 56 2.15 -9.59 -7.06
C ASP A 56 2.33 -8.10 -6.72
N LEU A 57 3.57 -7.60 -6.82
CA LEU A 57 3.95 -6.23 -6.48
C LEU A 57 3.88 -5.32 -7.70
N ASP A 58 4.10 -5.84 -8.91
CA ASP A 58 4.09 -5.06 -10.15
C ASP A 58 2.83 -5.20 -11.01
N GLY A 59 1.89 -6.02 -10.58
CA GLY A 59 0.57 -6.19 -11.18
C GLY A 59 0.59 -7.03 -12.46
N ASP A 60 1.61 -7.86 -12.68
CA ASP A 60 1.74 -8.68 -13.88
C ASP A 60 1.01 -10.04 -13.80
N GLY A 61 0.41 -10.35 -12.64
CA GLY A 61 -0.28 -11.60 -12.38
C GLY A 61 0.63 -12.74 -11.92
N HIS A 62 1.93 -12.50 -11.73
CA HIS A 62 2.89 -13.44 -11.20
C HIS A 62 3.29 -13.06 -9.77
N ARG A 63 3.53 -14.06 -8.91
CA ARG A 63 3.97 -13.78 -7.56
C ARG A 63 5.42 -13.31 -7.59
N ASP A 64 5.69 -12.17 -6.98
CA ASP A 64 7.02 -11.73 -6.63
C ASP A 64 7.40 -12.25 -5.24
N LYS A 65 8.70 -12.38 -5.00
CA LYS A 65 9.24 -12.74 -3.69
C LYS A 65 9.88 -11.52 -3.04
N ILE A 66 9.32 -11.10 -1.90
CA ILE A 66 9.80 -10.00 -1.08
C ILE A 66 10.43 -10.58 0.18
N SER A 67 11.73 -10.38 0.37
CA SER A 67 12.44 -10.79 1.59
C SER A 67 12.79 -9.57 2.43
N ASN A 68 12.46 -9.61 3.72
CA ASN A 68 12.72 -8.56 4.72
C ASN A 68 13.46 -9.15 5.94
N PRO A 69 14.77 -9.42 5.83
CA PRO A 69 15.54 -10.01 6.92
C PRO A 69 15.49 -9.15 8.18
N GLY A 70 15.13 -9.75 9.32
CA GLY A 70 15.00 -9.03 10.60
C GLY A 70 13.75 -8.15 10.72
N LEU A 71 12.89 -8.11 9.69
CA LEU A 71 11.64 -7.34 9.66
C LEU A 71 11.79 -5.83 9.90
N THR A 72 13.01 -5.30 9.79
CA THR A 72 13.34 -3.87 10.04
C THR A 72 13.01 -2.98 8.85
N GLY A 73 12.74 -3.57 7.68
CA GLY A 73 12.63 -2.85 6.42
C GLY A 73 13.98 -2.51 5.79
N THR A 74 15.09 -2.74 6.48
CA THR A 74 16.45 -2.61 5.92
C THR A 74 16.86 -3.88 5.19
N LYS A 75 17.74 -3.76 4.19
CA LYS A 75 18.24 -4.89 3.38
C LYS A 75 17.13 -5.70 2.68
N MET A 76 15.94 -5.11 2.53
CA MET A 76 14.83 -5.72 1.82
C MET A 76 15.22 -5.98 0.36
N THR A 77 14.81 -7.12 -0.17
CA THR A 77 15.06 -7.49 -1.56
C THR A 77 13.82 -8.03 -2.24
N ILE A 78 13.75 -7.82 -3.56
CA ILE A 78 12.69 -8.32 -4.42
C ILE A 78 13.30 -9.27 -5.45
N GLN A 79 12.61 -10.38 -5.72
CA GLN A 79 12.83 -11.20 -6.91
C GLN A 79 11.52 -11.24 -7.68
N TRP A 80 11.54 -10.72 -8.91
CA TRP A 80 10.35 -10.65 -9.76
C TRP A 80 9.91 -12.04 -10.22
N GLY A 81 8.61 -12.28 -10.18
CA GLY A 81 7.97 -13.47 -10.68
C GLY A 81 8.06 -13.58 -12.20
N THR A 82 7.93 -14.80 -12.69
CA THR A 82 7.86 -15.08 -14.12
C THR A 82 6.68 -16.00 -14.41
N ALA A 83 6.23 -16.04 -15.66
CA ALA A 83 5.07 -16.82 -16.08
C ALA A 83 5.19 -18.33 -15.82
N ASN A 84 6.41 -18.87 -15.69
CA ASN A 84 6.65 -20.28 -15.38
C ASN A 84 6.72 -20.58 -13.87
N GLY A 85 6.48 -19.57 -13.01
CA GLY A 85 6.53 -19.70 -11.55
C GLY A 85 7.93 -19.59 -10.95
N SER A 86 8.97 -19.35 -11.76
CA SER A 86 10.33 -19.08 -11.27
C SER A 86 10.52 -17.62 -10.88
N PHE A 87 11.56 -17.35 -10.10
CA PHE A 87 11.95 -16.01 -9.67
C PHE A 87 13.22 -15.55 -10.37
N GLY A 88 13.21 -14.29 -10.83
CA GLY A 88 14.37 -13.63 -11.40
C GLY A 88 15.49 -13.33 -10.38
N PRO A 89 16.52 -12.57 -10.81
CA PRO A 89 17.64 -12.21 -9.95
C PRO A 89 17.17 -11.37 -8.74
N LYS A 90 17.85 -11.55 -7.62
CA LYS A 90 17.62 -10.79 -6.38
C LYS A 90 18.08 -9.35 -6.55
N GLN A 91 17.15 -8.41 -6.37
CA GLN A 91 17.41 -6.97 -6.44
C GLN A 91 17.22 -6.33 -5.07
N ALA A 92 18.19 -5.53 -4.64
CA ALA A 92 18.06 -4.76 -3.42
C ALA A 92 17.07 -3.61 -3.62
N VAL A 93 16.15 -3.43 -2.67
CA VAL A 93 15.20 -2.30 -2.69
C VAL A 93 15.95 -0.97 -2.74
N SER A 94 17.07 -0.83 -2.03
CA SER A 94 17.92 0.36 -2.09
C SER A 94 18.39 0.71 -3.50
N ALA A 95 18.78 -0.29 -4.30
CA ALA A 95 19.19 -0.09 -5.67
C ALA A 95 18.02 0.36 -6.56
N LEU A 96 16.84 -0.26 -6.39
CA LEU A 96 15.64 0.12 -7.11
C LEU A 96 15.16 1.54 -6.77
N LEU A 97 15.33 1.97 -5.51
CA LEU A 97 15.00 3.32 -5.08
C LEU A 97 16.05 4.37 -5.50
N GLY A 98 17.16 3.95 -6.10
CA GLY A 98 18.25 4.86 -6.47
C GLY A 98 18.96 5.44 -5.25
N ALA A 99 19.21 4.63 -4.22
CA ALA A 99 19.99 5.03 -3.05
C ALA A 99 21.38 5.51 -3.48
N LYS A 100 21.80 6.66 -2.97
CA LYS A 100 23.13 7.24 -3.17
C LYS A 100 24.13 6.60 -2.20
N LYS A 101 25.42 6.80 -2.46
CA LYS A 101 26.47 6.37 -1.52
C LYS A 101 26.25 7.01 -0.15
N GLY A 102 26.18 6.18 0.89
CA GLY A 102 25.92 6.61 2.27
C GLY A 102 24.44 6.61 2.66
N GLU A 103 23.51 6.49 1.71
CA GLU A 103 22.08 6.41 2.05
C GLU A 103 21.68 4.99 2.47
N VAL A 104 20.80 4.93 3.46
CA VAL A 104 20.12 3.71 3.89
C VAL A 104 18.69 3.74 3.38
N ALA A 105 18.27 2.65 2.74
CA ALA A 105 16.88 2.42 2.38
C ALA A 105 16.19 1.61 3.47
N THR A 106 15.02 2.09 3.88
CA THR A 106 14.06 1.34 4.68
C THR A 106 12.75 1.25 3.92
N ALA A 107 12.06 0.12 4.04
CA ALA A 107 10.77 -0.04 3.41
C ALA A 107 9.84 -0.98 4.18
N ALA A 108 8.54 -0.76 4.03
CA ALA A 108 7.50 -1.68 4.48
C ALA A 108 6.59 -2.03 3.31
N VAL A 109 6.20 -3.30 3.19
CA VAL A 109 5.34 -3.79 2.10
C VAL A 109 4.11 -4.42 2.72
N ALA A 110 2.93 -3.95 2.34
CA ALA A 110 1.65 -4.54 2.69
C ALA A 110 0.54 -4.05 1.77
N ASP A 111 -0.62 -4.70 1.80
CA ASP A 111 -1.86 -4.23 1.17
C ASP A 111 -2.56 -3.30 2.17
N PHE A 112 -2.07 -2.07 2.26
CA PHE A 112 -2.50 -1.11 3.29
C PHE A 112 -3.97 -0.73 3.10
N GLN A 113 -4.45 -0.66 1.86
CA GLN A 113 -5.84 -0.26 1.57
C GLN A 113 -6.80 -1.45 1.45
N ARG A 114 -6.29 -2.69 1.51
CA ARG A 114 -7.04 -3.93 1.25
C ARG A 114 -7.71 -3.96 -0.12
N ASP A 115 -7.07 -3.40 -1.13
CA ASP A 115 -7.55 -3.39 -2.50
C ASP A 115 -7.07 -4.60 -3.31
N GLY A 116 -6.35 -5.51 -2.66
CA GLY A 116 -5.81 -6.73 -3.24
C GLY A 116 -4.43 -6.55 -3.87
N LYS A 117 -3.82 -5.36 -3.77
CA LYS A 117 -2.51 -5.06 -4.33
C LYS A 117 -1.52 -4.78 -3.21
N LEU A 118 -0.28 -5.23 -3.41
CA LEU A 118 0.78 -4.85 -2.48
C LEU A 118 1.20 -3.40 -2.75
N ASP A 119 1.21 -2.61 -1.69
CA ASP A 119 1.75 -1.27 -1.67
C ASP A 119 3.12 -1.27 -0.97
N MET A 120 3.79 -0.12 -0.99
CA MET A 120 5.06 0.06 -0.31
C MET A 120 5.18 1.44 0.33
N VAL A 121 5.64 1.47 1.57
CA VAL A 121 6.19 2.67 2.20
C VAL A 121 7.70 2.63 2.05
N VAL A 122 8.32 3.71 1.61
CA VAL A 122 9.76 3.78 1.39
C VAL A 122 10.38 5.01 2.00
N ASN A 123 11.57 4.83 2.58
CA ASN A 123 12.38 5.90 3.09
C ASN A 123 13.85 5.76 2.64
N LEU A 124 14.46 6.89 2.26
CA LEU A 124 15.89 7.02 1.97
C LEU A 124 16.47 8.16 2.78
N VAL A 125 17.43 7.86 3.63
CA VAL A 125 18.10 8.84 4.48
C VAL A 125 19.60 8.57 4.49
N THR A 126 20.41 9.64 4.49
CA THR A 126 21.82 9.53 4.87
C THR A 126 21.84 9.57 6.39
N PRO A 127 22.22 8.51 7.10
CA PRO A 127 22.22 8.52 8.55
C PRO A 127 23.10 9.63 9.10
N ALA A 128 22.68 10.23 10.21
CA ALA A 128 23.48 11.20 10.94
C ALA A 128 24.72 10.56 11.56
N ASP A 129 25.83 11.30 11.58
CA ASP A 129 27.07 10.91 12.25
C ASP A 129 27.10 11.33 13.74
N GLY A 130 25.99 11.88 14.27
CA GLY A 130 25.86 12.42 15.63
C GLY A 130 24.43 12.37 16.17
N ASP A 131 24.16 13.15 17.21
CA ASP A 131 22.87 13.10 17.91
C ASP A 131 21.74 13.78 17.12
N ASP A 132 22.04 14.80 16.31
CA ASP A 132 21.04 15.50 15.49
C ASP A 132 20.53 14.61 14.36
N PRO A 133 19.20 14.42 14.20
CA PRO A 133 18.66 13.50 13.21
C PRO A 133 18.78 14.07 11.78
N SER A 134 19.06 13.19 10.83
CA SER A 134 18.97 13.52 9.40
C SER A 134 17.55 13.38 8.88
N THR A 135 17.15 14.24 7.94
CA THR A 135 15.85 14.14 7.28
C THR A 135 15.90 13.25 6.04
N ALA A 136 14.76 12.65 5.74
CA ALA A 136 14.61 11.76 4.59
C ALA A 136 14.66 12.53 3.26
N ARG A 137 15.40 11.99 2.28
CA ARG A 137 15.33 12.44 0.88
C ARG A 137 14.07 11.91 0.18
N VAL A 138 13.65 10.71 0.54
CA VAL A 138 12.43 10.05 0.04
C VAL A 138 11.68 9.55 1.25
N ALA A 139 10.38 9.82 1.30
CA ALA A 139 9.48 9.40 2.37
C ALA A 139 8.08 9.20 1.78
N ASP A 140 7.92 8.17 0.94
CA ASP A 140 6.69 8.00 0.16
C ASP A 140 5.87 6.81 0.63
N TYR A 141 4.55 6.97 0.63
CA TYR A 141 3.61 5.87 0.44
C TYR A 141 3.34 5.68 -1.05
N ARG A 142 3.45 4.43 -1.53
CA ARG A 142 3.35 4.06 -2.93
C ARG A 142 2.33 2.92 -3.09
N PRO A 143 1.07 3.26 -3.42
CA PRO A 143 0.05 2.25 -3.72
C PRO A 143 0.41 1.38 -4.92
N GLY A 144 0.11 0.09 -4.87
CA GLY A 144 0.32 -0.84 -5.95
C GLY A 144 -0.56 -0.59 -7.18
N PRO A 145 -0.17 -1.10 -8.36
CA PRO A 145 1.07 -1.83 -8.63
C PRO A 145 2.29 -0.90 -8.78
N LEU A 146 3.48 -1.43 -8.53
CA LEU A 146 4.75 -0.71 -8.58
C LEU A 146 5.56 -1.03 -9.83
N LYS A 147 6.24 -0.04 -10.41
CA LYS A 147 7.11 -0.28 -11.57
C LYS A 147 8.37 -1.06 -11.16
N ARG A 148 8.68 -2.16 -11.87
CA ARG A 148 9.90 -2.97 -11.64
C ARG A 148 11.21 -2.17 -11.67
N THR A 149 11.27 -1.09 -12.45
CA THR A 149 12.51 -0.33 -12.67
C THR A 149 12.90 0.56 -11.50
N ASN A 150 11.95 1.07 -10.72
CA ASN A 150 12.22 2.07 -9.69
C ASN A 150 11.24 2.09 -8.50
N LEU A 151 10.36 1.08 -8.42
CA LEU A 151 9.30 0.98 -7.41
C LEU A 151 8.40 2.23 -7.33
N SER A 152 8.27 2.98 -8.42
CA SER A 152 7.36 4.13 -8.46
C SER A 152 5.92 3.69 -8.65
N SER A 153 5.00 4.48 -8.08
CA SER A 153 3.55 4.35 -8.26
C SER A 153 3.01 5.61 -8.94
N ALA A 154 1.91 5.46 -9.69
CA ALA A 154 1.17 6.59 -10.24
C ALA A 154 0.44 7.41 -9.15
N LYS A 155 0.27 6.85 -7.96
CA LYS A 155 -0.46 7.45 -6.83
C LYS A 155 0.46 7.67 -5.62
N SER A 156 1.78 7.72 -5.85
CA SER A 156 2.73 8.01 -4.78
C SER A 156 2.37 9.32 -4.09
N ARG A 157 2.51 9.35 -2.77
CA ARG A 157 2.42 10.57 -1.97
C ARG A 157 3.48 10.58 -0.89
N HIS A 158 3.90 11.78 -0.54
CA HIS A 158 4.76 12.02 0.62
C HIS A 158 4.04 11.63 1.92
N LEU A 159 4.82 11.11 2.86
CA LEU A 159 4.48 10.86 4.25
C LEU A 159 5.41 11.71 5.12
N ASP A 160 4.95 12.09 6.29
CA ASP A 160 5.75 12.83 7.27
C ASP A 160 6.85 11.99 7.96
N ILE A 161 7.09 10.77 7.49
CA ILE A 161 8.15 9.90 8.02
C ILE A 161 9.51 10.51 7.66
N GLY A 162 10.35 10.75 8.66
CA GLY A 162 11.66 11.32 8.41
C GLY A 162 11.69 12.83 8.11
N ASP A 163 10.56 13.54 8.24
CA ASP A 163 10.51 15.01 8.08
C ASP A 163 11.00 15.74 9.35
N HIS A 164 10.78 15.11 10.52
CA HIS A 164 11.09 15.67 11.85
C HIS A 164 11.97 14.75 12.71
N GLY A 165 12.63 13.78 12.07
CA GLY A 165 13.51 12.81 12.71
C GLY A 165 14.17 11.94 11.65
N GLU A 166 15.02 10.99 12.07
CA GLU A 166 15.64 10.05 11.15
C GLU A 166 14.94 8.70 11.26
N ALA A 167 14.16 8.33 10.25
CA ALA A 167 13.52 7.01 10.18
C ALA A 167 14.56 5.91 9.92
N GLN A 168 14.84 5.10 10.94
CA GLN A 168 15.84 4.04 10.93
C GLN A 168 15.26 2.65 10.60
N GLN A 169 13.98 2.41 10.92
CA GLN A 169 13.27 1.17 10.62
C GLN A 169 11.82 1.44 10.27
N LEU A 170 11.27 0.65 9.34
CA LEU A 170 9.85 0.64 9.01
C LEU A 170 9.34 -0.78 9.16
N ARG A 171 8.29 -0.97 9.97
CA ARG A 171 7.70 -2.29 10.23
C ARG A 171 6.19 -2.26 10.08
N ILE A 172 5.65 -3.37 9.60
CA ILE A 172 4.21 -3.60 9.63
C ILE A 172 3.78 -3.84 11.09
N ALA A 173 2.67 -3.24 11.48
CA ALA A 173 2.07 -3.36 12.80
C ALA A 173 0.57 -3.61 12.69
N ASN A 174 -0.04 -4.06 13.78
CA ASN A 174 -1.48 -4.24 13.91
C ASN A 174 -1.96 -3.47 15.15
N TYR A 175 -1.98 -2.15 15.04
CA TYR A 175 -2.41 -1.27 16.13
C TYR A 175 -3.93 -1.09 16.05
N GLY A 176 -4.62 -1.28 17.17
CA GLY A 176 -6.09 -1.23 17.18
C GLY A 176 -6.78 -2.51 16.68
N GLY A 177 -6.05 -3.47 16.12
CA GLY A 177 -6.58 -4.80 15.81
C GLY A 177 -7.57 -4.82 14.63
N ASP A 178 -7.49 -3.84 13.73
CA ASP A 178 -8.34 -3.78 12.56
C ASP A 178 -7.76 -4.59 11.38
N ALA A 179 -8.43 -4.56 10.23
CA ALA A 179 -8.03 -5.36 9.09
C ALA A 179 -6.90 -4.72 8.26
N TYR A 180 -6.51 -3.48 8.57
CA TYR A 180 -5.61 -2.66 7.78
C TYR A 180 -4.21 -2.68 8.41
N PRO A 181 -3.18 -3.11 7.67
CA PRO A 181 -1.80 -3.04 8.16
C PRO A 181 -1.42 -1.62 8.56
N ASP A 182 -0.86 -1.44 9.75
CA ASP A 182 -0.35 -0.14 10.21
C ASP A 182 1.17 -0.05 10.06
N LEU A 183 1.70 1.14 10.25
CA LEU A 183 3.13 1.40 10.19
C LEU A 183 3.68 1.76 11.57
N ALA A 184 4.71 1.02 11.99
CA ALA A 184 5.59 1.41 13.08
C ALA A 184 6.92 1.89 12.52
N ILE A 185 7.39 3.04 12.99
CA ILE A 185 8.62 3.68 12.55
C ILE A 185 9.55 3.78 13.75
N ARG A 186 10.77 3.25 13.66
CA ARG A 186 11.80 3.57 14.67
C ARG A 186 12.55 4.78 14.18
N ASN A 187 12.44 5.88 14.92
CA ASN A 187 13.08 7.15 14.61
C ASN A 187 14.23 7.42 15.59
N ASN A 188 15.24 8.13 15.11
CA ASN A 188 16.08 8.97 15.97
C ASN A 188 15.45 10.36 16.04
N ALA A 189 15.08 10.79 17.24
CA ALA A 189 14.42 12.07 17.50
C ALA A 189 15.38 13.20 17.86
N GLY A 190 16.66 12.90 18.06
CA GLY A 190 17.65 13.87 18.52
C GLY A 190 18.07 13.66 19.97
N ASP A 191 19.18 14.28 20.36
CA ASP A 191 19.66 14.34 21.76
C ASP A 191 19.83 12.96 22.44
N GLY A 192 20.18 11.94 21.65
CA GLY A 192 20.33 10.55 22.11
C GLY A 192 19.01 9.81 22.35
N THR A 193 17.87 10.41 21.98
CA THR A 193 16.53 9.85 22.14
C THR A 193 16.06 9.14 20.88
N LEU A 194 15.33 8.05 21.09
CA LEU A 194 14.68 7.29 20.03
C LEU A 194 13.21 7.15 20.34
N ASP A 195 12.41 6.99 19.29
CA ASP A 195 10.97 6.82 19.40
C ASP A 195 10.48 5.75 18.42
N ARG A 196 9.44 5.03 18.84
CA ARG A 196 8.58 4.28 17.96
C ARG A 196 7.38 5.15 17.63
N ASP A 197 7.40 5.71 16.44
CA ASP A 197 6.30 6.43 15.84
C ASP A 197 5.26 5.47 15.24
N VAL A 198 4.00 5.90 15.22
CA VAL A 198 2.88 5.10 14.72
C VAL A 198 2.08 5.85 13.67
N ARG A 199 1.72 5.16 12.58
CA ARG A 199 0.73 5.64 11.60
C ARG A 199 -0.34 4.58 11.44
N LEU A 200 -1.54 4.86 11.95
CA LEU A 200 -2.72 4.05 11.66
C LEU A 200 -3.13 4.23 10.20
N THR A 201 -3.58 3.16 9.58
CA THR A 201 -3.94 3.18 8.17
C THR A 201 -5.38 3.63 7.93
N ASN A 202 -5.55 4.55 6.99
CA ASN A 202 -6.85 4.91 6.47
C ASN A 202 -7.18 4.03 5.25
N PRO A 203 -8.36 3.38 5.21
CA PRO A 203 -8.74 2.49 4.11
C PRO A 203 -8.74 3.13 2.72
N ARG A 204 -8.85 4.46 2.62
CA ARG A 204 -8.91 5.20 1.34
C ARG A 204 -7.57 5.78 0.91
N SER A 205 -6.62 5.94 1.83
CA SER A 205 -5.39 6.71 1.57
C SER A 205 -4.11 6.07 2.09
N GLY A 206 -4.18 4.87 2.68
CA GLY A 206 -3.04 4.19 3.29
C GLY A 206 -2.61 4.78 4.64
N PRO A 207 -1.36 4.57 5.06
CA PRO A 207 -0.84 5.03 6.36
C PRO A 207 -1.11 6.52 6.63
N GLY A 208 -1.65 6.87 7.78
CA GLY A 208 -1.98 8.25 8.14
C GLY A 208 -0.76 9.18 8.32
N ASN A 209 -1.02 10.36 8.86
CA ASN A 209 0.02 11.28 9.34
C ASN A 209 0.26 11.08 10.84
N TYR A 210 1.23 11.79 11.39
CA TYR A 210 1.47 11.87 12.82
C TYR A 210 0.23 12.31 13.56
N ASP A 211 -0.05 11.58 14.63
CA ASP A 211 -1.13 11.87 15.55
C ASP A 211 -0.58 11.64 16.96
N TYR A 212 -0.60 12.69 17.78
CA TYR A 212 -0.06 12.65 19.13
C TYR A 212 -0.84 11.70 20.03
N ASP A 213 -2.16 11.59 19.87
CA ASP A 213 -2.98 10.70 20.70
C ASP A 213 -2.66 9.23 20.35
N LEU A 214 -2.39 8.93 19.08
CA LEU A 214 -1.89 7.62 18.67
C LEU A 214 -0.47 7.35 19.18
N GLN A 215 0.39 8.37 19.20
CA GLN A 215 1.74 8.25 19.75
C GLN A 215 1.70 7.93 21.25
N VAL A 216 0.85 8.60 22.02
CA VAL A 216 0.67 8.31 23.45
C VAL A 216 0.09 6.91 23.66
N LYS A 217 -0.82 6.47 22.80
CA LYS A 217 -1.53 5.20 22.95
C LYS A 217 -0.69 3.97 22.54
N TYR A 218 0.04 4.07 21.45
CA TYR A 218 0.72 2.94 20.80
C TYR A 218 2.21 3.15 20.58
N GLY A 219 2.68 4.39 20.61
CA GLY A 219 4.08 4.72 20.49
C GLY A 219 4.88 4.33 21.73
N GLU A 220 6.19 4.55 21.66
CA GLU A 220 7.10 4.30 22.77
C GLU A 220 8.33 5.17 22.61
N PHE A 221 8.89 5.63 23.72
CA PHE A 221 10.13 6.41 23.74
C PHE A 221 11.22 5.56 24.37
N GLY A 222 12.45 5.75 23.90
CA GLY A 222 13.63 5.07 24.41
C GLY A 222 14.89 5.86 24.10
N THR A 223 16.02 5.19 24.25
CA THR A 223 17.36 5.76 24.02
C THR A 223 18.16 4.86 23.11
N THR A 224 19.35 5.29 22.72
CA THR A 224 20.27 4.44 21.94
C THR A 224 20.66 3.15 22.67
N SER A 225 20.79 3.18 24.01
CA SER A 225 21.12 2.00 24.83
C SER A 225 19.91 1.13 25.14
N GLU A 226 18.73 1.73 25.25
CA GLU A 226 17.46 1.05 25.49
C GLU A 226 16.44 1.51 24.44
N PRO A 227 16.53 0.98 23.20
CA PRO A 227 15.67 1.42 22.13
C PRO A 227 14.23 0.97 22.36
N PRO A 228 13.24 1.74 21.87
CA PRO A 228 11.85 1.34 21.97
C PRO A 228 11.64 -0.01 21.30
N ALA A 229 10.79 -0.86 21.89
CA ALA A 229 10.43 -2.14 21.29
C ALA A 229 9.84 -1.92 19.89
N MET A 230 9.93 -2.90 19.00
CA MET A 230 9.35 -2.82 17.65
C MET A 230 8.56 -4.08 17.35
N PRO A 231 7.42 -4.00 16.65
CA PRO A 231 6.62 -5.18 16.29
C PRO A 231 7.45 -6.14 15.41
N VAL A 232 7.26 -7.45 15.62
CA VAL A 232 8.01 -8.52 14.94
C VAL A 232 7.11 -9.53 14.24
N ASP A 233 5.80 -9.32 14.28
CA ASP A 233 4.78 -10.24 13.80
C ASP A 233 3.77 -9.57 12.86
N GLY A 234 3.97 -8.30 12.49
CA GLY A 234 3.04 -7.51 11.66
C GLY A 234 2.51 -8.27 10.45
N TRP A 235 3.38 -8.84 9.63
CA TRP A 235 2.95 -9.64 8.48
C TRP A 235 2.09 -10.86 8.84
N LYS A 236 2.33 -11.51 9.99
CA LYS A 236 1.56 -12.70 10.42
C LYS A 236 0.11 -12.35 10.78
N HIS A 237 -0.18 -11.10 11.14
CA HIS A 237 -1.54 -10.64 11.40
C HIS A 237 -2.38 -10.54 10.12
N PHE A 238 -1.75 -10.22 8.99
CA PHE A 238 -2.47 -9.89 7.75
C PHE A 238 -2.34 -10.95 6.65
N TYR A 239 -1.33 -11.83 6.74
CA TYR A 239 -1.03 -12.81 5.71
C TYR A 239 -0.99 -14.24 6.26
N LYS A 240 -1.64 -15.15 5.54
CA LYS A 240 -1.57 -16.59 5.83
C LYS A 240 -0.28 -17.19 5.27
N PRO A 241 0.21 -18.31 5.83
CA PRO A 241 1.26 -19.09 5.19
C PRO A 241 0.88 -19.48 3.77
N CYS A 242 1.86 -19.49 2.86
CA CYS A 242 1.69 -20.14 1.57
C CYS A 242 1.51 -21.65 1.83
N SER A 243 0.46 -22.22 1.24
CA SER A 243 0.06 -23.63 1.36
C SER A 243 1.21 -24.62 1.18
#